data_AF-A0A1V4T113-F1
#
_entry.id   AF-A0A1V4T113-F1
#
_cell.length_a   1.000
_cell.length_b   1.000
_cell.length_c   1.000
_cell.angle_alpha   90.00
_cell.angle_beta   90.00
_cell.angle_gamma   90.00
#
_symmetry.space_group_name_H-M   'P 1'
#
loop_
_entity.id
_entity.type
_entity.pdbx_description
1 polymer ?
#
loop_
_entity_poly.entity_id
_entity_poly.type
_entity_poly.pdbx_seq_one_letter_code
_entity_poly.pdbx_strand_id
1 'polypeptide(L)' 'ISSYVSLTKEEKYEAIGKIMDIINENGITEYIDLLNILRVNDYNLFKVACDNTILFTNVVRSLRHSENKRKRF' A
#
# COMPACT_ATOMS: atom_id res chain seq x y z
N ILE A 1 -15.27 -20.25 -15.47
CA ILE A 1 -15.68 -20.03 -14.07
C ILE A 1 -14.44 -19.54 -13.32
N SER A 2 -14.30 -18.23 -13.11
CA SER A 2 -13.23 -17.69 -12.26
C SER A 2 -13.72 -17.76 -10.83
N SER A 3 -13.27 -18.76 -10.06
CA SER A 3 -13.59 -18.83 -8.63
C SER A 3 -12.88 -17.65 -7.94
N TYR A 4 -13.59 -16.55 -7.76
CA TYR A 4 -13.11 -15.42 -6.98
C TYR A 4 -13.13 -15.86 -5.52
N VAL A 5 -12.03 -16.49 -5.06
CA VAL A 5 -11.84 -16.75 -3.64
C VAL A 5 -11.67 -15.38 -3.00
N SER A 6 -12.74 -14.87 -2.41
CA SER A 6 -12.71 -13.63 -1.65
C SER A 6 -11.82 -13.85 -0.43
N LEU A 7 -10.81 -13.01 -0.27
CA LEU A 7 -9.99 -13.00 0.95
C LEU A 7 -10.91 -12.88 2.17
N THR A 8 -10.62 -13.68 3.18
CA THR A 8 -11.20 -13.53 4.51
C THR A 8 -10.83 -12.16 5.10
N LYS A 9 -11.53 -11.76 6.16
CA LYS A 9 -11.28 -10.48 6.82
C LYS A 9 -9.84 -10.40 7.37
N GLU A 10 -9.35 -11.48 7.95
CA GLU A 10 -7.99 -11.57 8.50
C GLU A 10 -6.92 -11.47 7.40
N GLU A 11 -7.07 -12.22 6.30
CA GLU A 11 -6.12 -12.17 5.18
C GLU A 11 -6.07 -10.78 4.53
N LYS A 12 -7.18 -10.04 4.52
CA LYS A 12 -7.18 -8.63 4.09
C LYS A 12 -6.35 -7.74 5.01
N TYR A 13 -6.45 -7.90 6.33
CA TYR A 13 -5.65 -7.12 7.26
C TYR A 13 -4.16 -7.46 7.18
N GLU A 14 -3.83 -8.74 7.03
CA GLU A 14 -2.45 -9.18 6.80
C GLU A 14 -1.88 -8.59 5.50
N ALA A 15 -2.66 -8.59 4.43
CA ALA A 15 -2.27 -7.95 3.17
C ALA A 15 -2.07 -6.44 3.32
N ILE A 16 -2.95 -5.75 4.07
CA ILE A 16 -2.77 -4.32 4.38
C ILE A 16 -1.48 -4.10 5.16
N GLY A 17 -1.20 -4.93 6.18
CA GLY A 17 0.04 -4.86 6.96
C GLY A 17 1.28 -4.98 6.07
N LYS A 18 1.32 -6.01 5.21
CA LYS A 18 2.42 -6.20 4.25
C LYS A 18 2.61 -5.00 3.31
N ILE A 19 1.52 -4.39 2.85
CA ILE A 19 1.60 -3.18 2.01
C ILE A 19 2.17 -2.00 2.82
N MET A 20 1.80 -1.85 4.09
CA MET A 20 2.38 -0.81 4.96
C MET A 20 3.88 -1.02 5.19
N ASP A 21 4.33 -2.26 5.37
CA ASP A 21 5.74 -2.59 5.50
C ASP A 21 6.50 -2.22 4.21
N ILE A 22 5.98 -2.59 3.04
CA ILE A 22 6.55 -2.23 1.73
C ILE A 22 6.65 -0.71 1.57
N ILE A 23 5.61 0.05 1.97
CA ILE A 23 5.63 1.52 1.91
C ILE A 23 6.78 2.07 2.75
N ASN A 24 6.94 1.61 3.99
CA ASN A 24 7.94 2.12 4.91
C ASN A 24 9.37 1.73 4.50
N GLU A 25 9.58 0.47 4.12
CA GLU A 25 10.89 -0.06 3.72
C GLU A 25 11.44 0.61 2.47
N ASN A 26 10.56 0.94 1.51
CA ASN A 26 10.93 1.57 0.25
C ASN A 26 10.79 3.11 0.26
N GLY A 27 10.37 3.71 1.39
CA GLY A 27 10.17 5.15 1.51
C GLY A 27 9.14 5.69 0.51
N ILE A 28 8.04 4.97 0.28
CA ILE A 28 7.07 5.30 -0.77
C ILE A 28 6.19 6.47 -0.32
N THR A 29 6.37 7.63 -0.97
CA THR A 29 5.63 8.85 -0.65
C THR A 29 4.50 9.20 -1.62
N GLU A 30 4.34 8.42 -2.70
CA GLU A 30 3.28 8.61 -3.70
C GLU A 30 2.57 7.29 -4.00
N TYR A 31 1.24 7.36 -4.17
CA TYR A 31 0.42 6.14 -4.37
C TYR A 31 0.72 5.45 -5.71
N ILE A 32 1.09 6.21 -6.75
CA ILE A 32 1.44 5.64 -8.05
C ILE A 32 2.69 4.76 -7.98
N ASP A 33 3.67 5.13 -7.15
CA ASP A 33 4.90 4.38 -6.96
C ASP A 33 4.62 3.05 -6.25
N LEU A 34 3.72 3.08 -5.25
CA LEU A 34 3.21 1.86 -4.62
C LEU A 34 2.58 0.93 -5.65
N LEU A 35 1.67 1.45 -6.49
CA LEU A 35 1.00 0.64 -7.51
C LEU A 35 1.99 0.04 -8.51
N ASN A 36 3.01 0.79 -8.92
CA ASN A 36 4.03 0.32 -9.84
C ASN A 36 4.84 -0.85 -9.26
N ILE A 37 5.25 -0.75 -7.99
CA ILE A 37 5.97 -1.81 -7.28
C ILE A 37 5.10 -3.05 -7.11
N LEU A 38 3.87 -2.89 -6.61
CA LEU A 38 2.99 -4.02 -6.35
C LEU A 38 2.58 -4.73 -7.63
N ARG A 39 2.30 -4.00 -8.71
CA ARG A 39 1.88 -4.58 -9.99
C ARG A 39 2.92 -5.55 -10.56
N VAL A 40 4.21 -5.28 -10.33
CA VAL A 40 5.32 -6.11 -10.83
C VAL A 40 5.63 -7.26 -9.87
N ASN A 41 5.60 -7.02 -8.56
CA ASN A 41 6.10 -7.97 -7.58
C ASN A 41 5.03 -8.86 -6.94
N ASP A 42 3.83 -8.32 -6.67
CA ASP A 42 2.73 -9.07 -6.06
C ASP A 42 1.37 -8.53 -6.50
N TYR A 43 0.80 -9.19 -7.51
CA TYR A 43 -0.49 -8.80 -8.08
C TYR A 43 -1.67 -8.98 -7.11
N ASN A 44 -1.55 -9.81 -6.06
CA ASN A 44 -2.59 -9.93 -5.05
C ASN A 44 -2.60 -8.72 -4.14
N LEU A 45 -1.43 -8.27 -3.68
CA LEU A 45 -1.31 -7.03 -2.93
C LEU A 45 -1.70 -5.82 -3.78
N PHE A 46 -1.39 -5.82 -5.08
CA PHE A 46 -1.86 -4.79 -6.02
C PHE A 46 -3.39 -4.65 -5.99
N LYS A 47 -4.13 -5.76 -6.11
CA LYS A 47 -5.60 -5.73 -6.02
C LYS A 47 -6.08 -5.16 -4.68
N VAL A 48 -5.48 -5.59 -3.57
CA VAL A 48 -5.81 -5.07 -2.23
C VAL A 48 -5.54 -3.57 -2.13
N ALA A 49 -4.43 -3.09 -2.73
CA ALA A 49 -4.11 -1.68 -2.77
C ALA A 49 -5.12 -0.86 -3.56
N CYS A 50 -5.59 -1.37 -4.71
CA CYS A 50 -6.66 -0.75 -5.51
C CYS A 50 -7.99 -0.69 -4.73
N ASP A 51 -8.38 -1.78 -4.07
CA ASP A 51 -9.62 -1.87 -3.29
C ASP A 51 -9.61 -0.94 -2.06
N ASN A 52 -8.44 -0.54 -1.58
CA ASN A 52 -8.25 0.31 -0.39
C ASN A 52 -7.58 1.66 -0.73
N THR A 53 -7.89 2.23 -1.90
CA THR A 53 -7.25 3.45 -2.43
C THR A 53 -7.22 4.61 -1.42
N ILE A 54 -8.32 4.88 -0.70
CA ILE A 54 -8.41 5.99 0.27
C ILE A 54 -7.41 5.81 1.41
N LEU A 55 -7.28 4.59 1.94
CA LEU A 55 -6.34 4.28 3.02
C LEU A 55 -4.91 4.54 2.56
N PHE A 56 -4.49 3.92 1.46
CA PHE A 56 -3.09 3.98 1.02
C PHE A 56 -2.70 5.36 0.51
N THR A 57 -3.61 6.10 -0.13
CA THR A 57 -3.36 7.51 -0.50
C THR A 57 -3.10 8.37 0.73
N ASN A 58 -3.84 8.16 1.81
CA ASN A 58 -3.64 8.90 3.05
C ASN A 58 -2.35 8.48 3.77
N VAL A 59 -2.00 7.19 3.76
CA VAL A 59 -0.75 6.68 4.35
C VAL A 59 0.47 7.31 3.68
N VAL A 60 0.60 7.20 2.35
CA VAL A 60 1.78 7.74 1.64
C VAL A 60 1.87 9.26 1.76
N ARG A 61 0.73 9.97 1.75
CA ARG A 61 0.68 11.43 1.97
C ARG A 61 1.14 11.81 3.38
N SER A 62 0.72 11.06 4.39
CA SER A 62 1.12 11.28 5.78
C SER A 62 2.62 11.08 5.96
N LEU A 63 3.16 10.00 5.37
CA LEU A 63 4.60 9.72 5.39
C LEU A 63 5.39 10.85 4.73
N ARG A 64 4.98 11.30 3.53
CA ARG A 64 5.57 12.45 2.84
C ARG A 64 5.59 13.71 3.69
N HIS A 65 4.49 13.98 4.41
CA HIS A 65 4.41 15.13 5.30
C HIS A 65 5.37 15.02 6.48
N SER A 66 5.48 13.82 7.09
CA SER A 66 6.43 13.54 8.17
C SER A 66 7.88 13.76 7.73
N GLU A 67 8.26 13.25 6.56
CA GLU A 67 9.60 13.44 6.00
C GLU A 67 9.91 14.91 5.70
N ASN A 68 8.95 15.64 5.11
CA ASN A 68 9.09 17.07 4.86
C ASN A 68 9.25 17.87 6.15
N LYS A 69 8.57 17.46 7.23
CA LYS A 69 8.74 18.06 8.56
C LYS A 69 10.15 17.80 9.09
N ARG A 70 10.65 16.56 8.97
CA ARG A 70 12.00 16.19 9.42
C ARG A 70 13.11 16.96 8.69
N LYS A 71 12.97 17.21 7.39
CA LYS A 71 13.96 17.98 6.59
C LYS A 71 14.03 19.48 6.93
N ARG A 72 13.06 20.01 7.67
CA ARG A 72 13.00 21.44 8.06
C ARG A 72 13.68 21.73 9.39
N PHE A 73 14.13 20.70 10.10
CA PHE A 73 14.92 20.79 11.34
C PHE A 73 16.33 20.24 11.08
#